data_AF-A0A9E6BLK2-F1
#
_entry.id   AF-A0A9E6BLK2-F1
#
_cell.length_a   1.000
_cell.length_b   1.000
_cell.length_c   1.000
_cell.angle_alpha   90.00
_cell.angle_beta   90.00
_cell.angle_gamma   90.00
#
_symmetry.space_group_name_H-M   'P 1'
#
loop_
_entity.id
_entity.type
_entity.pdbx_description
1 polymer ?
#
loop_
_entity_poly.entity_id
_entity_poly.type
_entity_poly.pdbx_seq_one_letter_code
_entity_poly.pdbx_strand_id
1 'polypeptide(L)'
;GVTLAVDFPNRAKAAALIGELEEMALAAGGRIYLAKDSLASGAMIATMYPELPEFQRIANNADKDHQFETDLTRRLNLRGAL
;
A
#
# COMPACT_ATOMS: atom_id res chain seq x y z
N GLY A 1 0.98 17.21 -8.97
CA GLY A 1 1.35 16.90 -7.58
C GLY A 1 2.84 16.96 -7.41
N VAL A 2 3.33 16.73 -6.19
CA VAL A 2 4.77 16.62 -5.87
C VAL A 2 5.03 15.17 -5.47
N THR A 3 6.18 14.63 -5.86
CA THR A 3 6.65 13.31 -5.43
C THR A 3 7.93 13.49 -4.65
N LEU A 4 8.04 12.82 -3.50
CA LEU A 4 9.23 12.79 -2.67
C LEU A 4 9.69 11.35 -2.50
N ALA A 5 11.00 11.13 -2.63
CA ALA A 5 11.66 9.88 -2.29
C ALA A 5 12.83 10.22 -1.36
N VAL A 6 12.93 9.51 -0.24
CA VAL A 6 13.95 9.75 0.80
C VAL A 6 14.47 8.39 1.27
N ASP A 7 15.77 8.30 1.48
CA ASP A 7 16.41 7.10 1.99
C ASP A 7 16.78 7.27 3.46
N PHE A 8 16.23 6.40 4.31
CA PHE A 8 16.56 6.36 5.74
C PHE A 8 17.46 5.17 6.07
N PRO A 9 18.54 5.35 6.85
CA PRO A 9 19.28 4.22 7.39
C PRO A 9 18.37 3.33 8.25
N ASN A 10 18.43 2.01 8.05
CA ASN A 10 17.61 1.05 8.78
C ASN A 10 17.99 0.99 10.27
N ARG A 11 17.33 1.81 11.08
CA ARG A 11 17.49 1.91 12.54
C ARG A 11 16.14 1.69 13.20
N ALA A 12 16.13 1.32 14.48
CA ALA A 12 14.91 1.04 15.23
C ALA A 12 13.83 2.16 15.16
N LYS A 13 14.24 3.43 15.01
CA LYS A 13 13.33 4.58 14.89
C LYS A 13 12.78 4.83 13.48
N ALA A 14 13.34 4.19 12.45
CA ALA A 14 12.99 4.48 11.05
C ALA A 14 11.54 4.06 10.73
N ALA A 15 11.09 2.91 11.24
CA ALA A 15 9.72 2.44 11.01
C ALA A 15 8.67 3.40 11.59
N ALA A 16 8.91 3.93 12.79
CA ALA A 16 8.03 4.92 13.42
C ALA A 16 7.96 6.21 12.60
N LEU A 17 9.11 6.74 12.18
CA LEU A 17 9.16 7.93 11.32
C LEU A 17 8.45 7.70 9.97
N ILE A 18 8.63 6.52 9.36
CA ILE A 18 7.95 6.19 8.11
C ILE A 18 6.43 6.18 8.32
N GLY A 19 5.94 5.61 9.42
CA GLY A 19 4.51 5.67 9.78
C GLY A 19 3.98 7.10 9.88
N GLU A 20 4.70 8.00 10.53
CA GLU A 20 4.34 9.43 10.60
C GLU A 20 4.28 10.07 9.19
N LEU A 21 5.24 9.75 8.32
CA LEU A 21 5.27 10.26 6.95
C LEU A 21 4.13 9.68 6.08
N GLU A 22 3.77 8.42 6.27
CA GLU A 22 2.63 7.79 5.60
C GLU A 22 1.31 8.47 6.00
N GLU A 23 1.12 8.78 7.29
CA GLU A 23 -0.03 9.54 7.79
C GLU A 23 -0.07 10.95 7.22
N MET A 24 1.06 11.65 7.15
CA MET A 24 1.16 12.98 6.53
C MET A 24 0.81 12.93 5.04
N ALA A 25 1.30 11.91 4.32
CA ALA A 25 0.97 11.72 2.91
C ALA A 25 -0.53 11.48 2.73
N LEU A 26 -1.14 10.64 3.57
CA LEU A 26 -2.58 10.39 3.55
C LEU A 26 -3.38 11.68 3.82
N ALA A 27 -3.03 12.43 4.87
CA ALA A 27 -3.70 13.67 5.24
C ALA A 27 -3.63 14.75 4.13
N ALA A 28 -2.56 14.72 3.33
CA ALA A 28 -2.41 15.58 2.15
C ALA A 28 -3.18 15.08 0.90
N GLY A 29 -3.92 13.97 0.99
CA GLY A 29 -4.58 13.33 -0.15
C GLY A 29 -3.59 12.65 -1.12
N GLY A 30 -2.40 12.31 -0.62
CA GLY A 30 -1.34 11.62 -1.34
C GLY A 30 -1.46 10.10 -1.25
N ARG A 31 -0.42 9.42 -1.76
CA ARG A 31 -0.35 7.96 -1.80
C ARG A 31 1.08 7.44 -1.78
N ILE A 32 1.26 6.21 -1.34
CA ILE A 32 2.55 5.50 -1.34
C ILE A 32 2.76 4.73 -2.64
N TYR A 33 3.97 4.82 -3.21
CA TYR A 33 4.33 4.02 -4.37
C TYR A 33 4.67 2.58 -3.95
N LEU A 34 3.80 1.62 -4.30
CA LEU A 34 3.90 0.22 -3.86
C LEU A 34 5.21 -0.49 -4.24
N ALA A 35 5.87 -0.08 -5.33
CA ALA A 35 7.18 -0.64 -5.70
C ALA A 35 8.30 -0.30 -4.69
N LYS A 36 8.05 0.65 -3.78
CA LYS A 36 8.96 1.09 -2.71
C LYS A 36 8.40 0.81 -1.31
N ASP A 37 7.26 0.12 -1.21
CA ASP A 37 6.62 -0.16 0.07
C ASP A 37 7.10 -1.48 0.69
N SER A 38 7.29 -1.45 2.01
CA SER A 38 7.44 -2.65 2.83
C SER A 38 6.76 -2.54 4.20
N LEU A 39 6.12 -1.40 4.52
CA LEU A 39 5.67 -1.06 5.87
C LEU A 39 4.19 -0.67 5.95
N ALA A 40 3.60 -0.14 4.87
CA ALA A 40 2.23 0.35 4.89
C ALA A 40 1.23 -0.74 5.29
N SER A 41 0.13 -0.32 5.92
CA SER A 41 -1.00 -1.20 6.22
C SER A 41 -2.00 -1.25 5.06
N GLY A 42 -2.71 -2.37 4.91
CA GLY A 42 -3.78 -2.48 3.92
C GLY A 42 -4.91 -1.45 4.12
N ALA A 43 -5.24 -1.11 5.37
CA ALA A 43 -6.24 -0.09 5.68
C ALA A 43 -5.85 1.31 5.17
N MET A 44 -4.57 1.65 5.31
CA MET A 44 -4.05 2.92 4.82
C MET A 44 -4.02 2.96 3.28
N ILE A 45 -3.56 1.89 2.64
CA ILE A 45 -3.55 1.78 1.17
C ILE A 45 -4.96 1.85 0.58
N ALA A 46 -5.96 1.22 1.22
CA ALA A 46 -7.35 1.32 0.78
C ALA A 46 -7.89 2.76 0.80
N THR A 47 -7.38 3.60 1.70
CA THR A 47 -7.76 5.02 1.74
C THR A 47 -7.01 5.84 0.68
N MET A 48 -5.73 5.52 0.42
CA MET A 48 -4.89 6.19 -0.59
C MET A 48 -5.29 5.87 -2.04
N TYR A 49 -5.97 4.74 -2.26
CA TYR A 49 -6.39 4.24 -3.57
C TYR A 49 -7.91 3.98 -3.58
N PRO A 50 -8.76 5.01 -3.75
CA PRO A 50 -10.22 4.86 -3.80
C PRO A 50 -10.74 3.91 -4.89
N GLU A 51 -9.93 3.66 -5.92
CA GLU A 51 -10.19 2.73 -7.01
C GLU A 51 -9.94 1.25 -6.64
N LEU A 52 -9.44 0.96 -5.43
CA LEU A 52 -9.10 -0.39 -4.99
C LEU A 52 -10.26 -1.40 -5.13
N PRO A 53 -11.53 -1.09 -4.81
CA PRO A 53 -12.63 -2.03 -5.00
C PRO A 53 -12.81 -2.48 -6.47
N GLU A 54 -12.60 -1.57 -7.42
CA GLU A 54 -12.68 -1.89 -8.85
C GLU A 54 -11.48 -2.75 -9.29
N PHE A 55 -10.29 -2.44 -8.79
CA PHE A 55 -9.10 -3.27 -9.01
C PHE A 55 -9.32 -4.70 -8.49
N GLN A 56 -9.81 -4.85 -7.25
CA GLN A 56 -10.12 -6.15 -6.65
C GLN A 56 -11.08 -6.95 -7.53
N ARG A 57 -12.16 -6.33 -8.01
CA ARG A 57 -13.15 -6.96 -8.88
C ARG A 57 -12.52 -7.48 -10.18
N ILE A 58 -11.74 -6.65 -10.86
CA ILE A 58 -11.08 -7.03 -12.13
C ILE A 58 -10.07 -8.15 -11.88
N ALA A 59 -9.22 -7.98 -10.87
CA ALA A 59 -8.14 -8.90 -10.56
C ALA A 59 -8.68 -10.29 -10.15
N ASN A 60 -9.71 -10.34 -9.30
CA ASN A 60 -10.36 -11.59 -8.87
C ASN A 60 -11.12 -12.29 -10.01
N ASN A 61 -11.64 -11.55 -11.00
CA ASN A 61 -12.23 -12.19 -12.17
C ASN A 61 -11.17 -12.83 -13.09
N ALA A 62 -10.01 -12.18 -13.24
CA ALA A 62 -8.91 -12.62 -14.08
C ALA A 62 -8.11 -13.78 -13.46
N ASP A 63 -8.03 -13.83 -12.12
CA ASP A 63 -7.27 -14.84 -11.36
C ASP A 63 -8.13 -15.34 -10.20
N LYS A 64 -9.12 -16.18 -10.52
CA LYS A 64 -10.14 -16.66 -9.57
C LYS A 64 -9.57 -17.56 -8.48
N ASP A 65 -8.50 -18.27 -8.79
CA ASP A 65 -7.84 -19.21 -7.87
C ASP A 65 -6.65 -18.56 -7.14
N HIS A 66 -6.47 -17.23 -7.28
CA HIS A 66 -5.45 -16.43 -6.62
C HIS A 66 -4.00 -16.93 -6.85
N GLN A 67 -3.72 -17.45 -8.06
CA GLN A 67 -2.41 -18.01 -8.42
C GLN A 67 -1.31 -16.94 -8.48
N PHE A 68 -1.67 -15.67 -8.66
CA PHE A 68 -0.71 -14.55 -8.73
C PHE A 68 -0.57 -13.78 -7.42
N GLU A 69 -1.05 -14.33 -6.31
CA GLU A 69 -0.97 -13.67 -5.01
C GLU A 69 0.46 -13.69 -4.44
N THR A 70 0.93 -12.52 -4.00
CA THR A 70 2.24 -12.30 -3.39
C THR A 70 2.09 -11.84 -1.93
N ASP A 71 3.21 -11.78 -1.20
CA ASP A 71 3.21 -11.24 0.17
C ASP A 71 2.77 -9.77 0.23
N LEU A 72 3.09 -8.98 -0.81
CA LEU A 72 2.63 -7.61 -0.93
C LEU A 72 1.11 -7.55 -1.06
N THR A 73 0.52 -8.34 -1.97
CA THR A 73 -0.93 -8.32 -2.20
C THR A 73 -1.71 -8.83 -0.98
N ARG A 74 -1.16 -9.81 -0.24
CA ARG A 74 -1.72 -10.28 1.04
C ARG A 74 -1.65 -9.21 2.12
N ARG A 75 -0.45 -8.67 2.41
CA ARG A 75 -0.25 -7.67 3.47
C ARG A 75 -1.10 -6.43 3.27
N LEU A 76 -1.23 -5.98 2.01
CA LEU A 76 -1.97 -4.78 1.66
C LEU A 76 -3.43 -5.02 1.31
N ASN A 77 -3.93 -6.27 1.41
CA ASN A 77 -5.31 -6.63 1.08
C ASN A 77 -5.75 -6.20 -0.34
N LEU A 78 -4.85 -6.30 -1.33
CA LEU A 78 -5.10 -5.82 -2.69
C LEU A 78 -6.08 -6.71 -3.48
N ARG A 79 -6.37 -7.90 -2.97
CA ARG A 79 -7.29 -8.88 -3.56
C ARG A 79 -8.60 -9.04 -2.76
N GLY A 80 -8.77 -8.28 -1.67
CA GLY A 80 -9.89 -8.41 -0.75
C GLY A 80 -9.71 -9.55 0.25
N ALA A 81 -10.51 -9.57 1.31
CA ALA A 81 -10.54 -10.68 2.24
C ALA A 81 -11.18 -11.91 1.55
N LEU A 82 -10.57 -13.08 1.73
CA LEU A 82 -11.15 -14.37 1.35
C LEU A 82 -12.41 -14.67 2.19
#